data_AF-A0A936GJ26-F1
#
_entry.id   AF-A0A936GJ26-F1
#
_cell.length_a   1.000
_cell.length_b   1.000
_cell.length_c   1.000
_cell.angle_alpha   90.00
_cell.angle_beta   90.00
_cell.angle_gamma   90.00
#
_symmetry.space_group_name_H-M   'P 1'
#
loop_
_entity.id
_entity.type
_entity.pdbx_description
1 polymer ?
#
loop_
_entity_poly.entity_id
_entity_poly.type
_entity_poly.pdbx_seq_one_letter_code
_entity_poly.pdbx_strand_id
1 'polypeptide(L)'
;MKLELILLLFIISVGLKAQDKKFSTNNQKAIGYYEAAQKYYNTEVYKSCLDNIENALEADSLFLEAYFLKAEVYFELKDFKNEVATYNKIVSIKEMDNPKFFLLKGEAELKIGAYKKAQESLFTSLKLSGLSASMKNKAKLLFENTNFALEALQNPIDYKIKRLSDSINTENNDYWPSLTADEKTLITNR
;
A
#
# COMPACT_ATOMS: atom_id res chain seq x y z
N MET A 1 48.20 -19.96 47.62
CA MET A 1 47.89 -18.72 46.87
C MET A 1 47.87 -18.90 45.34
N LYS A 2 47.44 -20.06 44.79
CA LYS A 2 47.33 -20.23 43.32
C LYS A 2 46.04 -20.92 42.84
N LEU A 3 45.04 -21.09 43.70
CA LEU A 3 43.80 -21.78 43.33
C LEU A 3 42.51 -20.98 43.54
N GLU A 4 42.56 -19.76 44.11
CA GLU A 4 41.37 -18.94 44.35
C GLU A 4 41.16 -17.84 43.30
N LEU A 5 42.14 -17.57 42.44
CA LEU A 5 42.06 -16.49 41.43
C LEU A 5 41.50 -16.94 40.07
N ILE A 6 41.13 -18.22 39.92
CA ILE A 6 40.55 -18.75 38.66
C ILE A 6 39.01 -18.83 38.74
N LEU A 7 38.43 -18.64 39.92
CA LEU A 7 36.98 -18.73 40.13
C LEU A 7 36.23 -17.39 39.95
N LEU A 8 36.92 -16.28 39.65
CA LEU A 8 36.34 -14.93 39.68
C LEU A 8 36.29 -14.19 38.33
N LEU A 9 36.38 -14.90 37.21
CA LEU A 9 36.16 -14.32 35.86
C LEU A 9 35.25 -15.18 34.99
N PHE A 10 34.47 -16.07 35.60
CA PHE A 10 33.38 -16.81 34.95
C PHE A 10 32.01 -16.18 35.25
N ILE A 11 31.98 -14.86 35.43
CA ILE A 11 30.76 -14.09 35.65
C ILE A 11 30.65 -13.11 34.47
N ILE A 12 29.54 -13.24 33.74
CA ILE A 12 29.04 -12.35 32.69
C ILE A 12 29.64 -12.57 31.29
N SER A 13 29.36 -13.74 30.72
CA SER A 13 29.12 -13.86 29.29
C SER A 13 27.79 -14.59 29.03
N VAL A 14 26.74 -14.17 29.74
CA VAL A 14 25.39 -14.36 29.23
C VAL A 14 25.30 -13.45 28.02
N GLY A 15 25.62 -14.01 26.86
CA GLY A 15 25.40 -13.35 25.59
C GLY A 15 23.93 -12.97 25.53
N LEU A 16 23.64 -11.69 25.70
CA LEU A 16 22.44 -11.06 25.18
C LEU A 16 22.48 -11.28 23.68
N LYS A 17 21.98 -12.43 23.23
CA LYS A 17 21.43 -12.51 21.88
C LYS A 17 20.27 -11.53 21.91
N ALA A 18 20.49 -10.34 21.37
CA ALA A 18 19.40 -9.50 20.90
C ALA A 18 18.54 -10.44 20.05
N GLN A 19 17.37 -10.83 20.57
CA GLN A 19 16.42 -11.58 19.77
C GLN A 19 16.01 -10.61 18.67
N ASP A 20 16.38 -10.90 17.42
CA ASP A 20 15.87 -10.17 16.27
C ASP A 20 14.34 -10.18 16.40
N LYS A 21 13.77 -9.01 16.68
CA LYS A 21 12.34 -8.88 16.96
C LYS A 21 11.60 -9.17 15.66
N LYS A 22 11.10 -10.40 15.50
CA LYS A 22 10.44 -10.88 14.29
C LYS A 22 9.19 -10.07 13.93
N PHE A 23 8.50 -9.55 14.94
CA PHE A 23 7.26 -8.78 14.78
C PHE A 23 7.34 -7.47 15.56
N SER A 24 6.59 -6.45 15.14
CA SER A 24 6.48 -5.19 15.88
C SER A 24 5.88 -5.35 17.29
N THR A 25 5.18 -6.45 17.56
CA THR A 25 4.63 -6.81 18.88
C THR A 25 5.40 -7.96 19.56
N ASN A 26 5.34 -8.02 20.89
CA ASN A 26 5.75 -9.19 21.69
C ASN A 26 4.54 -9.98 22.24
N ASN A 27 3.31 -9.53 21.97
CA ASN A 27 2.09 -10.15 22.47
C ASN A 27 1.81 -11.46 21.69
N GLN A 28 2.02 -12.60 22.36
CA GLN A 28 1.85 -13.93 21.75
C GLN A 28 0.42 -14.19 21.27
N LYS A 29 -0.58 -13.62 21.94
CA LYS A 29 -1.99 -13.73 21.52
C LYS A 29 -2.22 -12.97 20.21
N ALA A 30 -1.69 -11.74 20.11
CA ALA A 30 -1.76 -10.95 18.88
C ALA A 30 -1.06 -11.67 17.71
N ILE A 31 0.14 -12.20 17.95
CA ILE A 31 0.91 -12.99 16.96
C ILE A 31 0.12 -14.21 16.51
N GLY A 32 -0.49 -14.97 17.43
CA GLY A 32 -1.29 -16.15 17.10
C GLY A 32 -2.47 -15.83 16.17
N TYR A 33 -3.21 -14.75 16.44
CA TYR A 33 -4.27 -14.31 15.55
C TYR A 33 -3.76 -13.84 14.19
N TYR A 34 -2.64 -13.10 14.15
CA TYR A 34 -2.03 -12.68 12.89
C TYR A 34 -1.54 -13.86 12.04
N GLU A 35 -0.96 -14.88 12.65
CA GLU A 35 -0.58 -16.12 11.94
C GLU A 35 -1.80 -16.87 11.40
N ALA A 36 -2.92 -16.88 12.13
CA ALA A 36 -4.18 -17.41 11.63
C ALA A 36 -4.73 -16.57 10.46
N ALA A 37 -4.68 -15.25 10.55
CA ALA A 37 -5.08 -14.34 9.48
C ALA A 37 -4.29 -14.58 8.19
N GLN A 38 -2.96 -14.76 8.27
CA GLN A 38 -2.12 -15.08 7.12
C GLN A 38 -2.53 -16.39 6.44
N LYS A 39 -2.91 -17.42 7.21
CA LYS A 39 -3.43 -18.68 6.63
C LYS A 39 -4.70 -18.43 5.83
N TYR A 40 -5.64 -17.65 6.37
CA TYR A 40 -6.87 -17.30 5.66
C TYR A 40 -6.60 -16.44 4.43
N TYR A 41 -5.67 -15.49 4.52
CA TYR A 41 -5.23 -14.67 3.38
C TYR A 41 -4.70 -15.52 2.23
N ASN A 42 -3.82 -16.48 2.52
CA ASN A 42 -3.25 -17.39 1.52
C ASN A 42 -4.30 -18.32 0.87
N THR A 43 -5.44 -18.52 1.54
CA THR A 43 -6.59 -19.25 1.01
C THR A 43 -7.69 -18.33 0.46
N GLU A 44 -7.42 -17.02 0.37
CA GLU A 44 -8.33 -15.98 -0.13
C GLU A 44 -9.66 -15.87 0.64
N VAL A 45 -9.71 -16.38 1.89
CA VAL A 45 -10.87 -16.29 2.77
C VAL A 45 -10.82 -14.96 3.53
N TYR A 46 -11.03 -13.86 2.81
CA TYR A 46 -10.77 -12.50 3.31
C TYR A 46 -11.61 -12.10 4.52
N LYS A 47 -12.85 -12.57 4.65
CA LYS A 47 -13.66 -12.27 5.84
C LYS A 47 -13.03 -12.82 7.12
N SER A 48 -12.71 -14.12 7.13
CA SER A 48 -12.04 -14.76 8.27
C SER A 48 -10.64 -14.19 8.51
N CYS A 49 -9.96 -13.75 7.43
CA CYS A 49 -8.70 -13.02 7.55
C CYS A 49 -8.89 -11.72 8.36
N LEU A 50 -9.84 -10.87 7.97
CA LEU A 50 -10.15 -9.62 8.67
C LEU A 50 -10.58 -9.86 10.12
N ASP A 51 -11.44 -10.86 10.38
CA ASP A 51 -11.85 -11.19 11.75
C ASP A 51 -10.64 -11.53 12.65
N ASN A 52 -9.66 -12.28 12.12
CA ASN A 52 -8.44 -12.60 12.87
C ASN A 52 -7.50 -11.38 12.98
N ILE A 53 -7.44 -10.52 11.97
CA ILE A 53 -6.70 -9.25 12.05
C ILE A 53 -7.28 -8.36 13.14
N GLU A 54 -8.60 -8.20 13.24
CA GLU A 54 -9.22 -7.41 14.32
C GLU A 54 -8.88 -8.00 15.68
N ASN A 55 -8.99 -9.31 15.86
CA ASN A 55 -8.58 -9.97 17.11
C ASN A 55 -7.10 -9.73 17.45
N ALA A 56 -6.21 -9.68 16.44
CA ALA A 56 -4.81 -9.35 16.64
C ALA A 56 -4.62 -7.89 17.10
N LEU A 57 -5.33 -6.96 16.48
CA LEU A 57 -5.29 -5.53 16.79
C LEU A 57 -5.99 -5.17 18.12
N GLU A 58 -6.98 -5.96 18.55
CA GLU A 58 -7.56 -5.88 19.89
C GLU A 58 -6.55 -6.32 20.97
N ALA A 59 -5.76 -7.35 20.67
CA ALA A 59 -4.72 -7.83 21.58
C ALA A 59 -3.49 -6.88 21.63
N ASP A 60 -3.12 -6.27 20.51
CA ASP A 60 -2.12 -5.21 20.44
C ASP A 60 -2.44 -4.21 19.34
N SER A 61 -2.90 -3.02 19.73
CA SER A 61 -3.32 -1.96 18.81
C SER A 61 -2.20 -1.32 18.01
N LEU A 62 -0.93 -1.62 18.34
CA LEU A 62 0.25 -1.11 17.65
C LEU A 62 0.92 -2.17 16.76
N PHE A 63 0.27 -3.33 16.54
CA PHE A 63 0.79 -4.40 15.71
C PHE A 63 0.80 -4.01 14.22
N LEU A 64 1.96 -3.53 13.74
CA LEU A 64 2.17 -3.04 12.38
C LEU A 64 1.84 -4.07 11.31
N GLU A 65 2.33 -5.30 11.45
CA GLU A 65 2.17 -6.34 10.45
C GLU A 65 0.69 -6.70 10.26
N ALA A 66 -0.11 -6.65 11.34
CA ALA A 66 -1.55 -6.85 11.26
C ALA A 66 -2.23 -5.72 10.47
N TYR A 67 -1.87 -4.46 10.68
CA TYR A 67 -2.38 -3.36 9.85
C TYR A 67 -1.92 -3.47 8.38
N PHE A 68 -0.69 -3.91 8.15
CA PHE A 68 -0.18 -4.06 6.78
C PHE A 68 -0.96 -5.15 6.03
N LEU A 69 -1.16 -6.31 6.64
CA LEU A 69 -2.01 -7.37 6.08
C LEU A 69 -3.45 -6.91 5.88
N LYS A 70 -3.99 -6.08 6.79
CA LYS A 70 -5.32 -5.47 6.64
C LYS A 70 -5.44 -4.62 5.39
N ALA A 71 -4.42 -3.80 5.11
CA ALA A 71 -4.37 -2.97 3.91
C ALA A 71 -4.28 -3.85 2.65
N GLU A 72 -3.46 -4.91 2.66
CA GLU A 72 -3.38 -5.88 1.56
C GLU A 72 -4.73 -6.56 1.28
N VAL A 73 -5.45 -7.00 2.33
CA VAL A 73 -6.80 -7.57 2.17
C VAL A 73 -7.75 -6.57 1.52
N TYR A 74 -7.76 -5.31 1.96
CA TYR A 74 -8.62 -4.29 1.35
C TYR A 74 -8.23 -3.96 -0.10
N PHE A 75 -6.94 -4.01 -0.42
CA PHE A 75 -6.46 -3.90 -1.80
C PHE A 75 -7.03 -5.02 -2.68
N GLU A 76 -6.95 -6.28 -2.24
CA GLU A 76 -7.49 -7.44 -2.97
C GLU A 76 -9.01 -7.34 -3.15
N LEU A 77 -9.72 -6.87 -2.13
CA LEU A 77 -11.16 -6.61 -2.18
C LEU A 77 -11.55 -5.37 -3.02
N LYS A 78 -10.56 -4.62 -3.52
CA LYS A 78 -10.73 -3.31 -4.19
C LYS A 78 -11.45 -2.27 -3.32
N ASP A 79 -11.42 -2.44 -2.01
CA ASP A 79 -11.97 -1.51 -1.04
C ASP A 79 -10.91 -0.47 -0.64
N PHE A 80 -10.57 0.37 -1.61
CA PHE A 80 -9.50 1.35 -1.46
C PHE A 80 -9.83 2.43 -0.40
N LYS A 81 -11.10 2.61 -0.02
CA LYS A 81 -11.48 3.53 1.07
C LYS A 81 -11.00 3.00 2.41
N ASN A 82 -11.25 1.72 2.70
CA ASN A 82 -10.79 1.09 3.92
C ASN A 82 -9.26 0.83 3.91
N GLU A 83 -8.68 0.62 2.73
CA GLU A 83 -7.22 0.60 2.56
C GLU A 83 -6.59 1.94 3.00
N VAL A 84 -7.09 3.08 2.49
CA VAL A 84 -6.62 4.42 2.91
C VAL A 84 -6.81 4.65 4.40
N ALA A 85 -7.96 4.25 4.97
CA ALA A 85 -8.20 4.36 6.41
C ALA A 85 -7.18 3.57 7.22
N THR A 86 -6.79 2.39 6.73
CA THR A 86 -5.78 1.53 7.36
C THR A 86 -4.39 2.16 7.27
N TYR A 87 -3.97 2.67 6.11
CA TYR A 87 -2.70 3.39 6.00
C TYR A 87 -2.65 4.64 6.87
N ASN A 88 -3.78 5.34 7.07
CA ASN A 88 -3.86 6.46 8.02
C ASN A 88 -3.55 6.02 9.45
N LYS A 89 -3.96 4.81 9.86
CA LYS A 89 -3.57 4.23 11.14
C LYS A 89 -2.08 3.94 11.18
N ILE A 90 -1.52 3.30 10.14
CA ILE A 90 -0.10 2.97 10.07
C ILE A 90 0.78 4.23 10.22
N VAL A 91 0.55 5.27 9.42
CA VAL A 91 1.36 6.50 9.45
C VAL A 91 1.13 7.36 10.70
N SER A 92 0.09 7.08 11.50
CA SER A 92 -0.15 7.76 12.77
C SER A 92 0.67 7.19 13.93
N ILE A 93 1.21 5.98 13.77
CA ILE A 93 2.05 5.35 14.78
C ILE A 93 3.47 5.92 14.62
N LYS A 94 3.81 6.87 15.50
CA LYS A 94 4.96 7.78 15.41
C LYS A 94 6.33 7.13 15.25
N GLU A 95 6.51 5.87 15.62
CA GLU A 95 7.78 5.16 15.52
C GLU A 95 8.09 4.66 14.10
N MET A 96 7.22 4.98 13.13
CA MET A 96 7.26 4.43 11.77
C MET A 96 7.30 5.50 10.68
N ASP A 97 8.27 6.41 10.77
CA ASP A 97 8.69 7.32 9.69
C ASP A 97 9.30 6.55 8.50
N ASN A 98 8.60 5.55 7.99
CA ASN A 98 8.98 4.75 6.85
C ASN A 98 8.31 5.32 5.60
N PRO A 99 9.09 5.87 4.63
CA PRO A 99 8.53 6.46 3.43
C PRO A 99 7.65 5.51 2.61
N LYS A 100 7.84 4.19 2.74
CA LYS A 100 7.04 3.18 2.03
C LYS A 100 5.55 3.31 2.34
N PHE A 101 5.19 3.56 3.60
CA PHE A 101 3.76 3.64 3.97
C PHE A 101 3.09 4.88 3.39
N PHE A 102 3.82 5.99 3.27
CA PHE A 102 3.32 7.18 2.59
C PHE A 102 3.17 6.98 1.08
N LEU A 103 4.07 6.22 0.44
CA LEU A 103 3.94 5.84 -0.97
C LEU A 103 2.67 5.00 -1.18
N LEU A 104 2.51 3.94 -0.40
CA LEU A 104 1.35 3.04 -0.52
C LEU A 104 0.03 3.75 -0.19
N LYS A 105 0.02 4.62 0.82
CA LYS A 105 -1.11 5.49 1.11
C LYS A 105 -1.46 6.37 -0.09
N GLY A 106 -0.48 7.02 -0.70
CA GLY A 106 -0.69 7.86 -1.88
C GLY A 106 -1.24 7.07 -3.07
N GLU A 107 -0.79 5.83 -3.28
CA GLU A 107 -1.34 4.93 -4.28
C GLU A 107 -2.82 4.60 -4.03
N ALA A 108 -3.18 4.25 -2.79
CA ALA A 108 -4.55 3.97 -2.40
C ALA A 108 -5.44 5.23 -2.53
N GLU A 109 -4.93 6.41 -2.17
CA GLU A 109 -5.61 7.69 -2.33
C GLU A 109 -5.89 8.03 -3.80
N LEU A 110 -4.97 7.69 -4.72
CA LEU A 110 -5.19 7.85 -6.16
C LEU A 110 -6.32 6.96 -6.67
N LYS A 111 -6.43 5.72 -6.17
CA LYS A 111 -7.49 4.79 -6.58
C LYS A 111 -8.90 5.25 -6.19
N ILE A 112 -9.03 6.10 -5.17
CA ILE A 112 -10.30 6.73 -4.78
C ILE A 112 -10.48 8.16 -5.33
N GLY A 113 -9.57 8.63 -6.19
CA GLY A 113 -9.61 9.98 -6.76
C GLY A 113 -9.31 11.09 -5.75
N ALA A 114 -8.70 10.78 -4.61
CA ALA A 114 -8.32 11.77 -3.59
C ALA A 114 -6.99 12.45 -3.94
N TYR A 115 -6.92 13.07 -5.13
CA TYR A 115 -5.68 13.58 -5.73
C TYR A 115 -4.90 14.53 -4.83
N LYS A 116 -5.58 15.43 -4.09
CA LYS A 116 -4.89 16.38 -3.21
C LYS A 116 -4.18 15.68 -2.05
N LYS A 117 -4.84 14.69 -1.44
CA LYS A 117 -4.25 13.90 -0.35
C LYS A 117 -3.12 13.01 -0.88
N ALA A 118 -3.33 12.39 -2.04
CA ALA A 118 -2.30 11.61 -2.70
C ALA A 118 -1.03 12.44 -2.96
N GLN A 119 -1.16 13.68 -3.43
CA GLN A 119 -0.04 14.60 -3.63
C GLN A 119 0.75 14.80 -2.32
N GLU A 120 0.06 15.05 -1.20
CA GLU A 120 0.69 15.25 0.11
C GLU A 120 1.40 13.98 0.61
N SER A 121 0.76 12.83 0.50
CA SER A 121 1.32 11.53 0.88
C SER A 121 2.57 11.19 0.05
N LEU A 122 2.49 11.32 -1.29
CA LEU A 122 3.61 11.05 -2.20
C LEU A 122 4.77 12.03 -1.98
N PHE A 123 4.47 13.32 -1.77
CA PHE A 123 5.49 14.32 -1.42
C PHE A 123 6.22 13.95 -0.13
N THR A 124 5.47 13.52 0.89
CA THR A 124 6.03 13.11 2.18
C THR A 124 6.93 11.87 2.01
N SER A 125 6.48 10.89 1.22
CA SER A 125 7.28 9.71 0.89
C SER A 125 8.61 10.05 0.21
N LEU A 126 8.62 11.03 -0.71
CA LEU A 126 9.81 11.48 -1.42
C LEU A 126 10.76 12.32 -0.55
N LYS A 127 10.24 12.98 0.49
CA LYS A 127 11.02 13.80 1.43
C LYS A 127 11.81 12.96 2.43
N LEU A 128 11.24 11.84 2.86
CA LEU A 128 11.87 10.92 3.81
C LEU A 128 12.93 10.04 3.13
N SER A 129 13.95 9.64 3.89
CA SER A 129 14.99 8.71 3.42
C SER A 129 14.55 7.25 3.62
N GLY A 130 15.07 6.32 2.81
CA GLY A 130 14.82 4.88 2.96
C GLY A 130 14.04 4.22 1.82
N LEU A 131 13.60 4.97 0.80
CA LEU A 131 13.08 4.36 -0.43
C LEU A 131 14.20 3.73 -1.27
N SER A 132 13.93 2.57 -1.86
CA SER A 132 14.76 2.03 -2.93
C SER A 132 14.69 2.92 -4.18
N ALA A 133 15.67 2.81 -5.08
CA ALA A 133 15.67 3.58 -6.32
C ALA A 133 14.40 3.35 -7.16
N SER A 134 13.94 2.09 -7.25
CA SER A 134 12.69 1.73 -7.92
C SER A 134 11.48 2.41 -7.29
N MET A 135 11.35 2.34 -5.96
CA MET A 135 10.25 2.97 -5.25
C MET A 135 10.28 4.50 -5.37
N LYS A 136 11.47 5.11 -5.34
CA LYS A 136 11.63 6.56 -5.55
C LYS A 136 11.17 6.97 -6.95
N ASN A 137 11.50 6.19 -7.99
CA ASN A 137 11.05 6.45 -9.35
C ASN A 137 9.52 6.29 -9.48
N LYS A 138 8.95 5.25 -8.86
CA LYS A 138 7.50 5.06 -8.79
C LYS A 138 6.81 6.24 -8.10
N ALA A 139 7.30 6.66 -6.93
CA ALA A 139 6.76 7.78 -6.18
C ALA A 139 6.81 9.10 -6.97
N LYS A 140 7.91 9.36 -7.70
CA LYS A 140 8.02 10.53 -8.60
C LYS A 140 6.99 10.49 -9.72
N LEU A 141 6.90 9.37 -10.45
CA LEU A 141 5.95 9.20 -11.54
C LEU A 141 4.50 9.42 -11.05
N LEU A 142 4.14 8.81 -9.92
CA LEU A 142 2.81 8.98 -9.33
C LEU A 142 2.57 10.44 -8.92
N PHE A 143 3.57 11.11 -8.34
CA PHE A 143 3.47 12.51 -7.94
C PHE A 143 3.27 13.43 -9.17
N GLU A 144 4.01 13.21 -10.24
CA GLU A 144 3.87 13.94 -11.51
C GLU A 144 2.48 13.73 -12.13
N ASN A 145 2.01 12.48 -12.21
CA ASN A 145 0.67 12.14 -12.70
C ASN A 145 -0.42 12.79 -11.83
N THR A 146 -0.22 12.84 -10.51
CA THR A 146 -1.15 13.49 -9.58
C THR A 146 -1.21 15.00 -9.82
N ASN A 147 -0.08 15.65 -10.07
CA ASN A 147 -0.01 17.07 -10.37
C ASN A 147 -0.72 17.40 -11.69
N PHE A 148 -0.48 16.59 -12.72
CA PHE A 148 -1.18 16.70 -13.99
C PHE A 148 -2.71 16.56 -13.82
N ALA A 149 -3.17 15.58 -13.05
CA ALA A 149 -4.58 15.40 -12.77
C ALA A 149 -5.18 16.60 -12.01
N LEU A 150 -4.47 17.14 -11.01
CA LEU A 150 -4.89 18.32 -10.27
C LEU A 150 -4.98 19.57 -11.16
N GLU A 151 -4.03 19.75 -12.08
CA GLU A 151 -4.04 20.84 -13.06
C GLU A 151 -5.22 20.72 -14.03
N ALA A 152 -5.48 19.51 -14.53
CA ALA A 152 -6.63 19.25 -15.41
C ALA A 152 -7.97 19.50 -14.71
N LEU A 153 -8.08 19.20 -13.41
CA LEU A 153 -9.27 19.51 -12.61
C LEU A 153 -9.47 21.02 -12.41
N GLN A 154 -8.38 21.80 -12.36
CA GLN A 154 -8.45 23.27 -12.27
C GLN A 154 -8.76 23.91 -13.62
N ASN A 155 -8.35 23.27 -14.71
CA ASN A 155 -8.53 23.74 -16.08
C ASN A 155 -9.37 22.74 -16.89
N PRO A 156 -10.66 22.54 -16.53
CA PRO A 156 -11.49 21.60 -17.24
C PRO A 156 -11.67 22.05 -18.69
N ILE A 157 -11.31 21.16 -19.62
CA ILE A 157 -11.55 21.38 -21.03
C ILE A 157 -13.05 21.16 -21.28
N ASP A 158 -13.75 22.18 -21.79
CA ASP A 158 -15.14 22.04 -22.24
C ASP A 158 -15.16 21.31 -23.59
N TYR A 159 -15.05 19.98 -23.57
CA TYR A 159 -15.28 19.16 -24.74
C TYR A 159 -16.65 18.49 -24.64
N LYS A 160 -17.47 18.68 -25.67
CA LYS A 160 -18.77 18.02 -25.79
C LYS A 160 -18.57 16.65 -26.43
N ILE A 161 -18.57 15.60 -25.62
CA ILE A 161 -18.58 14.22 -26.12
C ILE A 161 -19.86 14.04 -26.94
N LYS A 162 -19.70 13.87 -28.25
CA LYS A 162 -20.80 13.49 -29.14
C LYS A 162 -20.64 12.02 -29.45
N ARG A 163 -21.69 11.24 -29.17
CA ARG A 163 -21.79 9.88 -29.66
C ARG A 163 -21.68 9.91 -31.20
N LEU A 164 -20.75 9.15 -31.75
CA LEU A 164 -20.64 8.96 -33.21
C LEU A 164 -21.89 8.22 -33.75
N SER A 165 -22.12 8.27 -35.07
CA SER A 165 -23.28 7.62 -35.69
C SER A 165 -23.36 6.12 -35.42
N ASP A 166 -24.56 5.55 -35.57
CA ASP A 166 -24.81 4.11 -35.43
C ASP A 166 -24.01 3.25 -36.44
N SER A 167 -23.46 3.86 -37.49
CA SER A 167 -22.53 3.18 -38.40
C SER A 167 -21.19 2.81 -37.75
N ILE A 168 -20.80 3.51 -36.68
CA ILE A 168 -19.59 3.29 -35.88
C ILE A 168 -19.98 2.66 -34.53
N ASN A 169 -20.94 3.24 -33.81
CA ASN A 169 -21.39 2.71 -32.52
C ASN A 169 -22.48 1.65 -32.68
N THR A 170 -22.12 0.48 -33.22
CA THR A 170 -23.06 -0.65 -33.38
C THR A 170 -23.29 -1.40 -32.05
N GLU A 171 -24.25 -2.32 -32.03
CA GLU A 171 -24.47 -3.23 -30.88
C GLU A 171 -23.37 -4.30 -30.74
N ASN A 172 -22.64 -4.58 -31.82
CA ASN A 172 -21.54 -5.55 -31.83
C ASN A 172 -20.23 -4.87 -31.44
N ASN A 173 -19.35 -5.63 -30.80
CA ASN A 173 -18.00 -5.15 -30.50
C ASN A 173 -17.13 -5.15 -31.77
N ASP A 174 -16.52 -4.01 -32.08
CA ASP A 174 -15.47 -3.93 -33.10
C ASP A 174 -14.18 -4.58 -32.57
N TYR A 175 -13.52 -5.39 -33.39
CA TYR A 175 -12.26 -6.06 -33.03
C TYR A 175 -11.06 -5.16 -33.36
N TRP A 176 -10.66 -4.30 -32.44
CA TRP A 176 -9.57 -3.32 -32.63
C TRP A 176 -9.89 -2.19 -33.61
N PRO A 177 -10.81 -1.28 -33.25
CA PRO A 177 -10.91 -0.02 -33.95
C PRO A 177 -9.57 0.74 -33.85
N SER A 178 -9.10 1.28 -34.98
CA SER A 178 -7.82 1.97 -35.05
C SER A 178 -7.92 3.25 -35.88
N LEU A 179 -7.11 4.24 -35.54
CA LEU A 179 -6.95 5.42 -36.37
C LEU A 179 -5.80 5.19 -37.37
N THR A 180 -5.93 5.72 -38.57
CA THR A 180 -4.79 5.88 -39.48
C THR A 180 -3.70 6.73 -38.83
N ALA A 181 -2.46 6.61 -39.30
CA ALA A 181 -1.32 7.31 -38.71
C ALA A 181 -1.45 8.85 -38.74
N ASP A 182 -2.28 9.39 -39.63
CA ASP A 182 -2.62 10.81 -39.71
C ASP A 182 -3.83 11.21 -38.84
N GLU A 183 -4.40 10.28 -38.09
CA GLU A 183 -5.57 10.41 -37.23
C GLU A 183 -6.86 10.86 -37.93
N LYS A 184 -6.91 10.80 -39.27
CA LYS A 184 -8.06 11.29 -40.05
C LYS A 184 -9.13 10.23 -40.33
N THR A 185 -8.79 8.95 -40.25
CA THR A 185 -9.71 7.85 -40.59
C THR A 185 -9.77 6.85 -39.46
N LEU A 186 -10.99 6.55 -38.98
CA LEU A 186 -11.25 5.46 -38.07
C LEU A 186 -11.53 4.18 -38.87
N ILE A 187 -10.64 3.22 -38.77
CA ILE A 187 -10.80 1.88 -39.29
C ILE A 187 -11.55 1.07 -38.23
N THR A 188 -12.75 0.65 -38.58
CA THR A 188 -13.54 -0.33 -37.80
C THR A 188 -13.60 -1.60 -38.63
N ASN A 189 -13.53 -2.75 -37.97
CA ASN A 189 -13.72 -4.03 -38.62
C ASN A 189 -15.06 -4.62 -38.21
N ARG A 190 -15.80 -5.00 -39.23
CA ARG A 190 -17.01 -5.81 -39.13
C ARG A 190 -16.68 -7.22 -39.56
#